data_AF-A0A4D6KY36-F1
#
_entry.id   AF-A0A4D6KY36-F1
#
_cell.length_a   1.000
_cell.length_b   1.000
_cell.length_c   1.000
_cell.angle_alpha   90.00
_cell.angle_beta   90.00
_cell.angle_gamma   90.00
#
_symmetry.space_group_name_H-M   'P 1'
#
loop_
_entity.id
_entity.type
_entity.pdbx_description
1 polymer ?
#
loop_
_entity_poly.entity_id
_entity_poly.type
_entity_poly.pdbx_seq_one_letter_code
_entity_poly.pdbx_strand_id
1 'polypeptide(L)'
;MLVELFVFLNKARDAFYACLKKESDKNPTEIASVGLLYPLECKQCRNEYVKQCRSSWVKHFDRQYCQNKRVQTLLDDKGSTRGPSNIKPNT
;
A
#
# COMPACT_ATOMS: atom_id res chain seq x y z
N MET A 1 17.85 -20.01 13.73
CA MET A 1 17.57 -20.26 12.28
C MET A 1 16.24 -19.69 11.77
N LEU A 2 15.28 -19.28 12.61
CA LEU A 2 14.03 -18.64 12.14
C LEU A 2 14.13 -17.11 11.93
N VAL A 3 15.09 -16.45 12.58
CA VAL A 3 15.22 -14.97 12.57
C VAL A 3 15.76 -14.45 11.24
N GLU A 4 16.76 -15.14 10.66
CA GLU A 4 17.39 -14.78 9.38
C GLU A 4 16.40 -14.87 8.19
N LEU A 5 15.57 -15.91 8.15
CA LEU A 5 14.56 -16.09 7.10
C LEU A 5 13.50 -14.98 7.14
N PHE A 6 13.18 -14.46 8.34
CA PHE A 6 12.26 -13.35 8.50
C PHE A 6 12.88 -12.02 8.05
N VAL A 7 14.18 -11.79 8.32
CA VAL A 7 14.89 -10.57 7.89
C VAL A 7 14.90 -10.41 6.37
N PHE A 8 15.14 -11.49 5.61
CA PHE A 8 15.12 -11.44 4.14
C PHE A 8 13.72 -11.16 3.57
N LEU A 9 12.68 -11.78 4.14
CA LEU A 9 11.28 -11.54 3.81
C LEU A 9 10.90 -10.05 3.98
N ASN A 10 11.32 -9.46 5.11
CA ASN A 10 11.06 -8.04 5.40
C ASN A 10 11.78 -7.14 4.39
N LYS A 11 13.03 -7.44 4.01
CA LYS A 11 13.79 -6.62 3.05
C LYS A 11 13.12 -6.56 1.67
N ALA A 12 12.69 -7.70 1.12
CA ALA A 12 12.04 -7.72 -0.20
C ALA A 12 10.67 -7.02 -0.17
N ARG A 13 9.91 -7.23 0.90
CA ARG A 13 8.63 -6.53 1.15
C ARG A 13 8.82 -5.02 1.25
N ASP A 14 9.76 -4.59 2.07
CA ASP A 14 10.01 -3.18 2.35
C ASP A 14 10.53 -2.46 1.11
N ALA A 15 11.35 -3.12 0.29
CA ALA A 15 11.79 -2.60 -1.00
C ALA A 15 10.61 -2.35 -1.96
N PHE A 16 9.63 -3.28 -2.03
CA PHE A 16 8.44 -3.11 -2.87
C PHE A 16 7.57 -1.93 -2.39
N TYR A 17 7.26 -1.84 -1.10
CA TYR A 17 6.44 -0.74 -0.59
C TYR A 17 7.18 0.60 -0.57
N ALA A 18 8.51 0.61 -0.44
CA ALA A 18 9.32 1.82 -0.61
C ALA A 18 9.28 2.31 -2.06
N CYS A 19 9.39 1.41 -3.05
CA CYS A 19 9.22 1.75 -4.46
C CYS A 19 7.82 2.35 -4.72
N LEU A 20 6.77 1.74 -4.16
CA LEU A 20 5.40 2.24 -4.26
C LEU A 20 5.20 3.64 -3.69
N LYS A 21 5.88 3.97 -2.59
CA LYS A 21 5.84 5.32 -2.01
C LYS A 21 6.62 6.32 -2.85
N LYS A 22 7.76 5.92 -3.40
CA LYS A 22 8.61 6.78 -4.24
C LYS A 22 7.95 7.11 -5.57
N GLU A 23 7.32 6.12 -6.19
CA GLU A 23 6.71 6.23 -7.52
C GLU A 23 5.20 6.48 -7.41
N SER A 24 4.72 7.09 -6.32
CA SER A 24 3.29 7.35 -6.10
C SER A 24 2.67 8.28 -7.13
N ASP A 25 3.49 9.13 -7.76
CA ASP A 25 3.08 10.11 -8.76
C ASP A 25 2.97 9.51 -10.17
N LYS A 26 3.39 8.25 -10.35
CA LYS A 26 3.31 7.56 -11.64
C LYS A 26 2.00 6.82 -11.82
N ASN A 27 1.54 6.78 -13.06
CA ASN A 27 0.33 6.03 -13.42
C ASN A 27 0.56 4.52 -13.19
N PRO A 28 -0.27 3.87 -12.36
CA PRO A 28 -0.13 2.44 -12.14
C PRO A 28 -0.44 1.68 -13.43
N THR A 29 0.50 0.84 -13.85
CA THR A 29 0.40 0.04 -15.07
C THR A 29 0.12 -1.43 -14.77
N GLU A 30 0.26 -1.84 -13.51
CA GLU A 30 0.21 -3.24 -13.09
C GLU A 30 -0.69 -3.41 -11.86
N ILE A 31 -1.24 -4.63 -11.72
CA ILE A 31 -2.16 -5.00 -10.63
C ILE A 31 -1.55 -6.13 -9.81
N ALA A 32 -1.35 -5.89 -8.51
CA ALA A 32 -0.91 -6.88 -7.54
C ALA A 32 -2.11 -7.66 -6.95
N SER A 33 -1.91 -8.33 -5.81
CA SER A 33 -3.02 -8.99 -5.12
C SER A 33 -4.01 -7.98 -4.56
N VAL A 34 -5.26 -8.42 -4.36
CA VAL A 34 -6.35 -7.64 -3.75
C VAL A 34 -6.58 -6.27 -4.42
N GLY A 35 -6.25 -6.14 -5.71
CA GLY A 35 -6.44 -4.91 -6.48
C GLY A 35 -5.43 -3.79 -6.17
N LEU A 36 -4.32 -4.09 -5.50
CA LEU A 36 -3.27 -3.11 -5.24
C LEU A 36 -2.61 -2.71 -6.58
N LEU A 37 -2.76 -1.46 -6.97
CA LEU A 37 -2.18 -0.90 -8.19
C LEU A 37 -0.74 -0.43 -7.96
N TYR A 38 0.18 -0.72 -8.89
CA TYR A 38 1.58 -0.31 -8.80
C TYR A 38 2.19 0.03 -10.19
N PRO A 39 3.23 0.89 -10.24
CA PRO A 39 3.88 1.28 -11.49
C PRO A 39 4.88 0.21 -11.96
N LEU A 40 5.15 0.16 -13.27
CA LEU A 40 5.96 -0.88 -13.91
C LEU A 40 7.37 -1.02 -13.32
N GLU A 41 7.95 0.09 -12.85
CA GLU A 41 9.26 0.17 -12.22
C GLU A 41 9.34 -0.68 -10.94
N CYS A 42 8.22 -0.83 -10.21
CA CYS A 42 8.17 -1.65 -9.01
C CYS A 42 7.91 -3.14 -9.31
N LYS A 43 7.75 -3.53 -10.58
CA LYS A 43 7.48 -4.93 -10.98
C LYS A 43 8.62 -5.87 -10.63
N GLN A 44 9.86 -5.41 -10.76
CA GLN A 44 11.01 -6.24 -10.38
C GLN A 44 11.04 -6.52 -8.87
N CYS A 45 10.84 -5.48 -8.05
CA CYS A 45 10.70 -5.63 -6.59
C CYS A 45 9.52 -6.54 -6.23
N ARG A 46 8.41 -6.43 -6.97
CA ARG A 46 7.23 -7.28 -6.77
C ARG A 46 7.52 -8.75 -7.04
N ASN A 47 8.22 -9.06 -8.13
CA ASN A 47 8.56 -10.44 -8.47
C ASN A 47 9.44 -11.08 -7.40
N GLU A 48 10.43 -10.35 -6.90
CA GLU A 48 11.32 -10.83 -5.83
C GLU A 48 10.54 -11.05 -4.52
N TYR A 49 9.67 -10.10 -4.18
CA TYR A 49 8.78 -10.21 -3.02
C TYR A 49 7.87 -11.45 -3.11
N VAL A 50 7.23 -11.70 -4.25
CA VAL A 50 6.35 -12.88 -4.44
C VAL A 50 7.15 -14.19 -4.47
N LYS A 51 8.39 -14.17 -4.96
CA LYS A 51 9.26 -15.36 -4.99
C LYS A 51 9.74 -15.76 -3.60
N GLN A 52 10.05 -14.78 -2.74
CA GLN A 52 10.54 -15.04 -1.39
C GLN A 52 9.40 -15.24 -0.37
N CYS A 53 8.22 -14.68 -0.59
CA CYS A 53 7.09 -14.77 0.32
C CYS A 53 6.07 -15.85 -0.08
N ARG A 54 5.50 -16.56 0.90
CA ARG A 54 4.29 -17.36 0.64
C ARG A 54 3.15 -16.46 0.18
N SER A 55 2.38 -16.94 -0.78
CA SER A 55 1.24 -16.22 -1.37
C SER A 55 0.19 -15.75 -0.35
N SER A 56 -0.02 -16.50 0.75
CA SER A 56 -0.92 -16.09 1.84
C SER A 56 -0.42 -14.83 2.56
N TRP A 57 0.89 -14.73 2.82
CA TRP A 57 1.51 -13.55 3.40
C TRP A 57 1.47 -12.37 2.45
N VAL A 58 1.76 -12.59 1.17
CA VAL A 58 1.66 -11.54 0.13
C VAL A 58 0.28 -10.91 0.13
N LYS A 59 -0.79 -11.72 0.09
CA LYS A 59 -2.18 -11.24 0.16
C LYS A 59 -2.48 -10.50 1.47
N HIS A 60 -1.94 -10.97 2.59
CA HIS A 60 -2.14 -10.35 3.89
C HIS A 60 -1.51 -8.94 3.95
N PHE A 61 -0.25 -8.81 3.52
CA PHE A 61 0.46 -7.54 3.51
C PHE A 61 -0.10 -6.56 2.48
N ASP A 62 -0.47 -7.03 1.27
CA ASP A 62 -1.10 -6.15 0.27
C ASP A 62 -2.42 -5.59 0.80
N ARG A 63 -3.21 -6.40 1.52
CA ARG A 63 -4.44 -5.94 2.20
C ARG A 63 -4.13 -4.91 3.29
N GLN A 64 -3.16 -5.19 4.15
CA GLN A 64 -2.75 -4.24 5.20
C GLN A 64 -2.27 -2.91 4.60
N TYR A 65 -1.47 -2.95 3.53
CA TYR A 65 -0.99 -1.75 2.88
C TYR A 65 -2.13 -0.91 2.30
N CYS A 66 -3.10 -1.55 1.62
CA CYS A 66 -4.31 -0.86 1.13
C CYS A 66 -5.14 -0.24 2.26
N GLN A 67 -5.28 -0.93 3.40
CA GLN A 67 -5.98 -0.41 4.57
C GLN A 67 -5.24 0.79 5.17
N ASN A 68 -3.92 0.69 5.36
CA ASN A 68 -3.11 1.76 5.92
C ASN A 68 -3.04 2.98 5.00
N LYS A 69 -2.94 2.78 3.68
CA LYS A 69 -2.96 3.90 2.72
C LYS A 69 -4.31 4.62 2.73
N ARG A 70 -5.43 3.87 2.83
CA ARG A 70 -6.76 4.47 3.03
C ARG A 70 -6.84 5.27 4.33
N VAL A 71 -6.32 4.74 5.43
CA VAL A 71 -6.28 5.45 6.71
C VAL A 71 -5.42 6.71 6.61
N GLN A 72 -4.26 6.64 5.95
CA GLN A 72 -3.39 7.79 5.73
C GLN A 72 -4.09 8.88 4.89
N THR A 73 -4.74 8.51 3.77
CA THR A 73 -5.55 9.46 2.98
C THR A 73 -6.65 10.11 3.83
N LEU A 74 -7.37 9.35 4.65
CA LEU A 74 -8.39 9.91 5.54
C LEU A 74 -7.83 10.88 6.60
N LEU A 75 -6.59 10.66 7.04
CA LEU A 75 -5.89 11.55 7.97
C LEU A 75 -5.34 12.79 7.26
N ASP A 76 -4.83 12.64 6.03
CA ASP A 76 -4.33 13.74 5.20
C ASP A 76 -5.49 14.64 4.70
N ASP A 77 -6.67 14.07 4.40
CA ASP A 77 -7.89 14.81 4.06
C ASP A 77 -8.45 15.65 5.22
N LYS A 78 -8.01 15.43 6.46
CA LYS A 78 -8.34 16.34 7.58
C LYS A 78 -7.54 17.64 7.58
N GLY A 79 -6.59 17.82 6.66
CA GLY A 79 -5.83 19.05 6.46
C GLY A 79 -6.36 19.99 5.36
N SER A 80 -7.30 19.55 4.51
CA SER A 80 -7.86 20.40 3.44
C SER A 80 -9.17 21.07 3.89
N THR A 81 -9.18 22.40 3.87
CA THR A 81 -10.05 23.27 4.67
C THR A 81 -11.49 23.44 4.15
N ARG A 82 -12.46 23.34 5.09
CA ARG A 82 -13.80 23.97 5.22
C ARG A 82 -14.93 23.73 4.20
N GLY A 83 -16.05 23.25 4.74
CA GLY A 83 -17.35 23.93 4.64
C GLY A 83 -18.02 23.96 6.03
N PRO A 84 -18.55 25.10 6.51
CA PRO A 84 -19.13 25.22 7.84
C PRO A 84 -20.55 24.63 7.89
N SER A 85 -20.89 24.16 9.09
CA SER A 85 -22.19 23.72 9.55
C SER A 85 -23.36 24.59 9.05
N ASN A 86 -24.36 23.98 8.41
CA ASN A 86 -25.78 24.32 8.59
C ASN A 86 -26.66 23.36 7.77
N ILE A 87 -27.24 22.37 8.43
CA ILE A 87 -28.55 21.85 8.03
C ILE A 87 -29.42 21.96 9.28
N LYS A 88 -30.21 23.04 9.36
CA LYS A 88 -31.35 23.11 10.28
C LYS A 88 -32.42 22.13 9.77
N PRO A 89 -33.02 21.29 10.62
CA PRO A 89 -34.27 20.63 10.27
C PRO A 89 -35.42 21.63 10.47
N ASN A 90 -36.22 21.85 9.43
CA ASN A 90 -37.59 22.34 9.60
C ASN A 90 -38.48 21.64 8.56
N THR A 91 -39.22 20.64 9.02
CA THR A 91 -40.65 20.46 8.72
C THR A 91 -41.26 19.70 9.89
#